data_AF-A0A4Q2U1I6-F1
#
_entry.id   AF-A0A4Q2U1I6-F1
#
_cell.length_a   1.000
_cell.length_b   1.000
_cell.length_c   1.000
_cell.angle_alpha   90.00
_cell.angle_beta   90.00
_cell.angle_gamma   90.00
#
_symmetry.space_group_name_H-M   'P 1'
#
loop_
_entity.id
_entity.type
_entity.pdbx_description
1 polymer ?
#
loop_
_entity_poly.entity_id
_entity_poly.type
_entity_poly.pdbx_seq_one_letter_code
_entity_poly.pdbx_strand_id
1 'polypeptide(L)'
;HFRAPSRIFWRTVRGMLPHKTKRGQAALERLKVFDGIPPPYDKRKRMVVPAALKIVRLKPTRKFAYLGRLAHEVGWKYQAVTAALEEKRKEKANLYYKKKKLVMKLK
;
A
#
# COMPACT_ATOMS: atom_id res chain seq x y z
N HIS A 1 18.10 -3.77 10.65
CA HIS A 1 16.82 -4.30 10.13
C HIS A 1 15.90 -3.15 9.73
N PHE A 2 15.25 -3.18 8.57
CA PHE A 2 14.25 -2.16 8.21
C PHE A 2 12.96 -2.37 9.01
N ARG A 3 12.35 -1.27 9.49
CA ARG A 3 11.13 -1.30 10.32
C ARG A 3 9.87 -0.83 9.58
N ALA A 4 10.02 0.01 8.56
CA ALA A 4 8.88 0.54 7.80
C ALA A 4 8.15 -0.58 7.01
N PRO A 5 6.80 -0.61 6.98
CA PRO A 5 6.03 -1.62 6.24
C PRO A 5 6.44 -1.73 4.76
N SER A 6 6.61 -0.60 4.09
CA SER A 6 7.08 -0.52 2.69
C SER A 6 8.42 -1.23 2.47
N ARG A 7 9.38 -1.07 3.39
CA ARG A 7 10.71 -1.69 3.33
C ARG A 7 10.70 -3.16 3.73
N ILE A 8 9.79 -3.56 4.62
CA ILE A 8 9.56 -4.98 4.93
C ILE A 8 9.06 -5.69 3.67
N PHE A 9 8.05 -5.14 3.00
CA PHE A 9 7.53 -5.69 1.75
C PHE A 9 8.56 -5.64 0.60
N TRP A 10 9.34 -4.56 0.48
CA TRP A 10 10.44 -4.51 -0.48
C TRP A 10 11.45 -5.64 -0.26
N ARG A 11 11.78 -5.94 1.00
CA ARG A 11 12.74 -6.98 1.36
C ARG A 11 12.19 -8.38 1.05
N THR A 12 10.89 -8.63 1.25
CA THR A 12 10.27 -9.91 0.87
C THR A 12 10.30 -10.10 -0.65
N VAL A 13 9.95 -9.07 -1.44
CA VAL A 13 10.04 -9.14 -2.91
C VAL A 13 11.49 -9.33 -3.39
N ARG A 14 12.45 -8.61 -2.80
CA ARG A 14 13.88 -8.80 -3.09
C ARG A 14 14.34 -10.24 -2.84
N GLY A 15 13.82 -10.90 -1.82
CA GLY A 15 14.12 -12.30 -1.51
C GLY A 15 13.62 -13.29 -2.56
N MET A 16 12.56 -12.92 -3.29
CA MET A 16 11.98 -13.72 -4.38
C MET A 16 12.70 -13.49 -5.73
N LEU A 17 13.65 -12.56 -5.80
CA LEU A 17 14.36 -12.20 -7.03
C LEU A 17 15.85 -12.59 -6.95
N PRO A 18 16.48 -12.92 -8.09
CA PRO A 18 17.93 -13.10 -8.19
C PRO A 18 18.66 -11.75 -8.15
N HIS A 19 18.48 -11.00 -7.05
CA HIS A 19 18.85 -9.59 -6.88
C HIS A 19 20.36 -9.31 -6.86
N LYS A 20 21.21 -10.35 -6.87
CA LYS A 20 22.66 -10.20 -7.05
C LYS A 20 23.06 -10.07 -8.52
N THR A 21 22.19 -10.50 -9.45
CA THR A 21 22.44 -10.37 -10.90
C THR A 21 22.00 -8.99 -11.39
N LYS A 22 22.63 -8.48 -12.46
CA LYS A 22 22.23 -7.20 -13.11
C LYS A 22 20.75 -7.19 -13.49
N ARG A 23 20.23 -8.31 -14.02
CA ARG A 23 18.80 -8.47 -14.36
C ARG A 23 17.90 -8.34 -13.12
N GLY A 24 18.27 -8.99 -12.02
CA GLY A 24 17.51 -8.92 -10.77
C GLY A 24 17.55 -7.53 -10.12
N GLN A 25 18.69 -6.84 -10.20
CA GLN A 25 18.82 -5.45 -9.76
C GLN A 25 17.88 -4.54 -10.57
N ALA A 26 17.91 -4.62 -11.90
CA ALA A 26 17.02 -3.86 -12.77
C ALA A 26 15.53 -4.17 -12.53
N ALA A 27 15.16 -5.41 -12.20
CA ALA A 27 13.79 -5.76 -11.81
C ALA A 27 13.38 -5.08 -10.49
N LEU A 28 14.29 -5.04 -9.52
CA LEU A 28 14.04 -4.42 -8.23
C LEU A 28 13.98 -2.88 -8.31
N GLU A 29 14.75 -2.27 -9.21
CA GLU A 29 14.70 -0.81 -9.48
C GLU A 29 13.35 -0.36 -10.05
N ARG A 30 12.67 -1.22 -10.82
CA ARG A 30 11.32 -0.94 -11.32
C ARG A 30 10.27 -0.92 -10.22
N LEU A 31 10.51 -1.60 -9.10
CA LEU A 31 9.57 -1.66 -7.98
C LEU A 31 9.65 -0.39 -7.13
N LYS A 32 8.51 0.30 -7.02
CA LYS A 32 8.31 1.43 -6.09
C LYS A 32 7.25 1.06 -5.06
N VAL A 33 7.56 1.31 -3.79
CA VAL A 33 6.72 0.92 -2.65
C VAL A 33 6.69 2.05 -1.63
N PHE A 34 5.51 2.32 -1.07
CA PHE A 34 5.23 3.49 -0.25
C PHE A 34 4.39 3.10 0.96
N ASP A 35 4.52 3.86 2.05
CA ASP A 35 3.63 3.82 3.20
C ASP A 35 2.58 4.94 3.05
N GLY A 36 1.31 4.57 2.87
CA GLY A 36 0.26 5.50 2.41
C GLY A 36 0.28 5.71 0.89
N ILE A 37 -0.47 6.71 0.40
CA ILE A 37 -0.62 6.96 -1.04
C ILE A 37 -0.16 8.39 -1.36
N PRO A 38 1.14 8.58 -1.70
CA PRO A 38 1.67 9.90 -1.99
C PRO A 38 1.22 10.41 -3.37
N PRO A 39 1.19 11.75 -3.58
CA PRO A 39 1.11 12.33 -4.92
C PRO A 39 2.28 11.85 -5.80
N PRO A 40 2.07 11.52 -7.09
CA PRO A 40 0.86 11.70 -7.91
C PRO A 40 -0.07 10.45 -7.95
N TYR A 41 0.14 9.44 -7.10
CA TYR A 41 -0.59 8.17 -7.16
C TYR A 41 -1.98 8.23 -6.52
N ASP A 42 -2.22 9.22 -5.66
CA ASP A 42 -3.50 9.50 -5.01
C ASP A 42 -4.65 9.74 -6.01
N LYS A 43 -4.34 10.35 -7.16
CA LYS A 43 -5.29 10.66 -8.23
C LYS A 43 -5.41 9.56 -9.30
N ARG A 44 -4.59 8.51 -9.24
CA ARG A 44 -4.58 7.42 -10.23
C ARG A 44 -5.50 6.28 -9.79
N LYS A 45 -6.09 5.57 -10.77
CA LYS A 45 -6.84 4.34 -10.50
C LYS A 45 -5.85 3.28 -10.01
N ARG A 46 -6.12 2.73 -8.83
CA ARG A 46 -5.33 1.65 -8.22
C ARG A 46 -5.92 0.31 -8.61
N MET A 47 -5.04 -0.62 -8.94
CA MET A 47 -5.39 -2.00 -9.27
C MET A 47 -5.29 -2.89 -8.02
N VAL A 48 -6.01 -4.00 -8.05
CA VAL A 48 -6.03 -5.00 -6.98
C VAL A 48 -5.66 -6.34 -7.58
N VAL A 49 -4.92 -7.17 -6.83
CA VAL A 49 -4.55 -8.54 -7.22
C VAL A 49 -5.47 -9.52 -6.48
N PRO A 50 -6.52 -10.09 -7.10
CA PRO A 50 -7.50 -10.93 -6.40
C PRO A 50 -6.86 -12.17 -5.77
N ALA A 51 -5.85 -12.73 -6.45
CA ALA A 51 -5.08 -13.87 -6.01
C ALA A 51 -4.27 -13.64 -4.72
N ALA A 52 -4.18 -12.41 -4.21
CA ALA A 52 -3.47 -12.07 -2.97
C ALA A 52 -4.39 -11.45 -1.90
N LEU A 53 -5.71 -11.38 -2.13
CA LEU A 53 -6.64 -10.77 -1.19
C LEU A 53 -6.89 -11.68 0.02
N LYS A 54 -6.81 -11.10 1.22
CA LYS A 54 -7.11 -11.78 2.48
C LYS A 54 -8.49 -12.46 2.47
N ILE A 55 -9.52 -11.75 2.02
CA ILE A 55 -10.91 -12.26 2.02
C ILE A 55 -11.10 -13.47 1.09
N VAL A 56 -10.27 -13.57 0.05
CA VAL A 56 -10.29 -14.67 -0.93
C VAL A 56 -9.43 -15.84 -0.45
N ARG A 57 -8.27 -15.56 0.17
CA ARG A 57 -7.27 -16.57 0.50
C ARG A 57 -7.35 -17.14 1.91
N LEU A 58 -7.91 -16.39 2.86
CA LEU A 58 -7.95 -16.77 4.26
C LEU A 58 -9.38 -17.13 4.67
N LYS A 59 -9.56 -18.23 5.41
CA LYS A 59 -10.85 -18.57 6.03
C LYS A 59 -11.26 -17.45 7.02
N PRO A 60 -12.55 -17.08 7.11
CA PRO A 60 -13.00 -15.98 7.98
C PRO A 60 -12.64 -16.14 9.46
N THR A 61 -12.56 -17.37 9.96
CA THR A 61 -12.28 -17.69 11.37
C THR A 61 -10.80 -17.63 11.75
N ARG A 62 -9.89 -17.45 10.79
CA ARG A 62 -8.44 -17.47 11.05
C ARG A 62 -7.94 -16.08 11.44
N LYS A 63 -7.16 -16.02 12.53
CA LYS A 63 -6.50 -14.81 13.00
C LYS A 63 -5.47 -14.31 11.96
N PHE A 64 -5.32 -13.00 11.87
CA PHE A 64 -4.35 -12.34 10.98
C PHE A 64 -3.77 -11.12 11.70
N ALA A 65 -2.66 -10.61 11.16
CA ALA A 65 -1.98 -9.43 11.71
C ALA A 65 -1.93 -8.30 10.68
N TYR A 66 -1.88 -7.06 11.17
CA TYR A 66 -1.66 -5.88 10.34
C TYR A 66 -0.19 -5.54 10.31
N LEU A 67 0.39 -5.44 9.11
CA LEU A 67 1.79 -5.10 8.94
C LEU A 67 2.14 -3.73 9.55
N GLY A 68 1.23 -2.75 9.46
CA GLY A 68 1.44 -1.42 10.06
C GLY A 68 1.56 -1.45 11.58
N ARG A 69 0.78 -2.31 12.26
CA ARG A 69 0.85 -2.50 13.71
C ARG A 69 2.17 -3.18 14.09
N LEU A 70 2.50 -4.29 13.44
CA LEU A 70 3.75 -5.01 13.68
C LEU A 70 4.96 -4.10 13.49
N ALA A 71 4.97 -3.31 12.40
CA ALA A 71 6.03 -2.36 12.11
C ALA A 71 6.19 -1.32 13.23
N HIS A 72 5.08 -0.80 13.76
CA HIS A 72 5.10 0.16 14.85
C HIS A 72 5.67 -0.44 16.15
N GLU A 73 5.19 -1.63 16.53
CA GLU A 73 5.66 -2.35 17.73
C GLU A 73 7.17 -2.64 17.66
N VAL A 74 7.74 -2.83 16.46
CA VAL A 74 9.20 -3.02 16.26
C VAL A 74 9.97 -1.73 15.97
N GLY A 75 9.36 -0.55 16.18
CA GLY A 75 10.04 0.75 16.16
C GLY A 75 9.84 1.61 14.91
N TRP A 76 8.82 1.35 14.07
CA TRP A 76 8.43 2.29 13.02
C TRP A 76 7.67 3.48 13.62
N LYS A 77 8.27 4.67 13.50
CA LYS A 77 7.82 5.89 14.19
C LYS A 77 6.70 6.67 13.49
N TYR A 78 6.48 6.43 12.19
CA TYR A 78 5.65 7.31 11.36
C TYR A 78 4.19 6.87 11.23
N GLN A 79 3.73 5.89 12.02
CA GLN A 79 2.37 5.37 11.94
C GLN A 79 1.30 6.47 12.08
N ALA A 80 1.44 7.34 13.09
CA ALA A 80 0.49 8.42 13.35
C ALA A 80 0.48 9.47 12.22
N VAL A 81 1.67 9.85 11.73
CA VAL A 81 1.81 10.81 10.63
C VAL A 81 1.17 10.28 9.35
N THR A 82 1.43 9.01 9.00
CA THR A 82 0.83 8.37 7.82
C THR A 82 -0.69 8.28 7.95
N ALA A 83 -1.22 7.97 9.14
CA ALA A 83 -2.65 7.93 9.38
C ALA A 83 -3.32 9.31 9.17
N ALA A 84 -2.72 10.38 9.71
CA ALA A 84 -3.23 11.75 9.54
C ALA A 84 -3.21 12.21 8.08
N LEU A 85 -2.17 11.84 7.32
CA LEU A 85 -2.08 12.17 5.89
C LEU A 85 -3.09 11.37 5.05
N GLU A 86 -3.30 10.08 5.36
CA GLU A 86 -4.29 9.25 4.68
C GLU A 86 -5.73 9.74 4.95
N GLU A 87 -6.02 10.27 6.13
CA GLU A 87 -7.34 10.83 6.43
C GLU A 87 -7.62 12.08 5.59
N LYS A 88 -6.68 13.04 5.59
CA LYS A 88 -6.72 14.21 4.70
C LYS A 88 -6.88 13.81 3.23
N ARG A 89 -6.24 12.72 2.80
CA ARG A 89 -6.36 12.20 1.42
C ARG A 89 -7.77 11.63 1.14
N LYS A 90 -8.36 10.89 2.08
CA LYS A 90 -9.71 10.32 1.93
C LYS A 90 -10.79 11.40 1.89
N GLU A 91 -10.68 12.45 2.68
CA GLU A 91 -11.58 13.60 2.64
C GLU A 91 -11.62 14.22 1.23
N LYS A 92 -10.44 14.51 0.66
CA LYS A 92 -10.30 15.01 -0.71
C LYS A 92 -10.89 14.05 -1.74
N ALA A 93 -10.64 12.74 -1.58
CA ALA A 93 -11.19 11.72 -2.47
C ALA A 93 -12.71 11.62 -2.39
N ASN A 94 -13.31 11.79 -1.20
CA ASN A 94 -14.75 11.78 -1.00
C ASN A 94 -15.42 12.99 -1.68
N LEU A 95 -14.84 14.19 -1.54
CA LEU A 95 -15.29 15.39 -2.24
C LEU A 95 -15.27 15.19 -3.77
N TYR A 96 -14.17 14.63 -4.29
CA TYR A 96 -14.07 14.29 -5.71
C TYR A 96 -15.15 13.27 -6.15
N TYR A 97 -15.36 12.22 -5.36
CA TYR A 97 -16.35 11.19 -5.67
C TYR A 97 -17.78 11.73 -5.67
N LYS A 98 -18.16 12.57 -4.70
CA LYS A 98 -19.47 13.23 -4.66
C LYS A 98 -19.71 14.06 -5.93
N LYS A 99 -18.74 14.89 -6.33
CA LYS A 99 -18.79 15.66 -7.59
C LYS A 99 -18.94 14.75 -8.80
N LYS A 100 -18.14 13.69 -8.89
CA LYS A 100 -18.20 12.71 -9.99
C LYS A 100 -19.55 12.00 -10.07
N LYS A 101 -20.12 11.61 -8.92
CA LYS A 101 -21.43 10.95 -8.84
C LYS A 101 -22.55 11.87 -9.31
N LEU A 102 -22.52 13.15 -8.93
CA LEU A 102 -23.48 14.15 -9.41
C LEU A 102 -23.39 14.32 -10.92
N VAL A 103 -22.19 14.52 -11.47
CA VAL A 103 -21.97 14.65 -12.91
C VAL A 103 -22.44 13.40 -13.66
N MET A 104 -22.22 12.20 -13.10
CA MET A 104 -22.69 10.95 -13.71
C MET A 104 -24.21 10.78 -13.65
N LYS A 105 -24.89 11.36 -12.66
CA LYS A 105 -26.37 11.34 -12.58
C LYS A 105 -27.02 12.30 -13.59
N LEU A 106 -26.32 13.39 -13.91
CA LEU A 106 -26.78 14.39 -14.88
C LEU A 106 -26.52 13.99 -16.33
N LYS A 107 -25.64 13.01 -16.56
CA LYS A 107 -25.41 12.37 -17.85
C LYS A 107 -26.40 11.23 -18.05
#